data_AF-A0A951TPE8-F1
#
_entry.id   AF-A0A951TPE8-F1
#
_cell.length_a   1.000
_cell.length_b   1.000
_cell.length_c   1.000
_cell.angle_alpha   90.00
_cell.angle_beta   90.00
_cell.angle_gamma   90.00
#
_symmetry.space_group_name_H-M   'P 1'
#
loop_
_entity.id
_entity.type
_entity.pdbx_description
1 polymer ?
#
loop_
_entity_poly.entity_id
_entity_poly.type
_entity_poly.pdbx_seq_one_letter_code
_entity_poly.pdbx_strand_id
1 'polypeptide(L)'
;MRIRLVHEVVGSGAVQDRAYELAATLASRARVSVLGGKKLVARVVRGELAEDGEVQELWRRSRTSAEYAEGVAAFLDKRLPDFPSARRG
;
A
#
# COMPACT_ATOMS: atom_id res chain seq x y z
N MET A 1 19.93 -15.79 -2.80
CA MET A 1 19.11 -15.84 -1.56
C MET A 1 18.14 -17.03 -1.67
N ARG A 2 18.34 -18.14 -0.94
CA ARG A 2 17.64 -19.42 -1.20
C ARG A 2 16.28 -19.59 -0.49
N ILE A 3 16.05 -18.89 0.63
CA ILE A 3 14.83 -19.04 1.45
C ILE A 3 13.95 -17.77 1.51
N ARG A 4 14.29 -16.72 0.73
CA ARG A 4 13.53 -15.45 0.60
C ARG A 4 13.17 -14.75 1.92
N LEU A 5 14.00 -14.87 2.96
CA LEU A 5 13.79 -14.18 4.24
C LEU A 5 13.98 -12.66 4.13
N VAL A 6 14.81 -12.20 3.19
CA VAL A 6 15.03 -10.78 2.91
C VAL A 6 14.49 -10.43 1.54
N HIS A 7 13.93 -9.23 1.42
CA HIS A 7 13.41 -8.68 0.17
C HIS A 7 14.53 -8.15 -0.72
N GLU A 8 15.57 -7.58 -0.12
CA GLU A 8 16.69 -6.91 -0.80
C GLU A 8 17.99 -7.13 -0.01
N VAL A 9 19.11 -7.28 -0.72
CA VAL A 9 20.47 -7.30 -0.14
C VAL A 9 21.21 -6.09 -0.70
N VAL A 10 21.74 -5.25 0.18
CA VAL A 10 22.47 -4.04 -0.18
C VAL A 10 23.92 -4.09 0.29
N GLY A 11 24.74 -3.16 -0.21
CA GLY A 11 26.12 -3.00 0.24
C GLY A 11 26.24 -2.73 1.74
N SER A 12 27.41 -3.02 2.31
CA SER A 12 27.69 -2.73 3.72
C SER A 12 27.47 -1.24 4.02
N GLY A 13 26.78 -0.94 5.13
CA GLY A 13 26.46 0.43 5.53
C GLY A 13 25.25 1.08 4.85
N ALA A 14 24.70 0.50 3.77
CA ALA A 14 23.63 1.12 2.98
C ALA A 14 22.20 0.76 3.44
N VAL A 15 22.04 -0.13 4.44
CA VAL A 15 20.73 -0.67 4.86
C VAL A 15 19.78 0.43 5.31
N GLN A 16 20.28 1.40 6.08
CA GLN A 16 19.43 2.46 6.65
C GLN A 16 18.90 3.38 5.56
N ASP A 17 19.76 3.87 4.67
CA ASP A 17 19.38 4.75 3.57
C ASP A 17 18.36 4.07 2.67
N ARG A 18 18.62 2.81 2.30
CA ARG A 18 17.69 2.03 1.49
C ARG A 18 16.34 1.81 2.17
N ALA A 19 16.34 1.56 3.48
CA ALA A 19 15.11 1.42 4.25
C ALA A 19 14.28 2.72 4.25
N TYR A 20 14.93 3.88 4.36
CA TYR A 20 14.24 5.18 4.31
C TYR A 20 13.71 5.50 2.91
N GLU A 21 14.43 5.17 1.84
CA GLU A 21 13.93 5.29 0.47
C GLU A 21 12.66 4.43 0.25
N LEU A 22 12.67 3.21 0.76
CA LEU A 22 11.49 2.34 0.70
C LEU A 22 10.34 2.92 1.54
N ALA A 23 10.63 3.43 2.74
CA ALA A 23 9.63 4.08 3.59
C ALA A 23 9.02 5.31 2.91
N ALA A 24 9.82 6.15 2.25
CA ALA A 24 9.35 7.29 1.46
C ALA A 24 8.47 6.84 0.29
N THR A 25 8.87 5.76 -0.39
CA THR A 25 8.07 5.16 -1.47
C THR A 25 6.72 4.64 -0.96
N LEU A 26 6.66 4.06 0.23
CA LEU A 26 5.41 3.61 0.86
C LEU A 26 4.55 4.79 1.30
N ALA A 27 5.17 5.83 1.86
CA ALA A 27 4.48 7.04 2.32
C ALA A 27 3.79 7.80 1.17
N SER A 28 4.33 7.71 -0.06
CA SER A 28 3.74 8.31 -1.26
C SER A 28 2.58 7.52 -1.86
N ARG A 29 2.29 6.29 -1.41
CA ARG A 29 1.17 5.47 -1.93
C ARG A 29 -0.15 5.80 -1.24
N ALA A 30 -1.24 5.35 -1.86
CA ALA A 30 -2.57 5.36 -1.26
C ALA A 30 -2.58 4.52 0.04
N ARG A 31 -2.69 5.17 1.20
CA ARG A 31 -2.59 4.49 2.50
C ARG A 31 -3.77 3.60 2.76
N VAL A 32 -4.96 4.00 2.32
CA VAL A 32 -6.16 3.16 2.45
C VAL A 32 -5.94 1.79 1.81
N SER A 33 -5.30 1.74 0.64
CA SER A 33 -5.00 0.50 -0.07
C SER A 33 -3.87 -0.29 0.58
N VAL A 34 -2.76 0.36 0.99
CA VAL A 34 -1.64 -0.32 1.67
C VAL A 34 -2.09 -0.97 2.98
N LEU A 35 -2.87 -0.25 3.80
CA LEU A 35 -3.36 -0.78 5.07
C LEU A 35 -4.44 -1.85 4.86
N GLY A 36 -5.35 -1.65 3.92
CA GLY A 36 -6.37 -2.64 3.55
C GLY A 36 -5.73 -3.95 3.09
N GLY A 37 -4.79 -3.87 2.15
CA GLY A 37 -4.04 -5.03 1.65
C GLY A 37 -3.28 -5.76 2.77
N LYS A 38 -2.62 -5.03 3.69
CA LYS A 38 -1.92 -5.65 4.83
C LYS A 38 -2.86 -6.41 5.75
N LYS A 39 -4.07 -5.89 5.99
CA LYS A 39 -5.10 -6.58 6.77
C LYS A 39 -5.56 -7.86 6.07
N LEU A 40 -5.87 -7.79 4.77
CA LEU A 40 -6.31 -8.95 4.00
C LEU A 40 -5.24 -10.06 3.96
N VAL A 41 -3.97 -9.71 3.74
CA VAL A 41 -2.86 -10.69 3.79
C VAL A 41 -2.76 -11.34 5.17
N ALA A 42 -2.88 -10.57 6.25
CA ALA A 42 -2.83 -11.11 7.61
C ALA A 42 -3.99 -12.09 7.90
N ARG A 43 -5.18 -11.83 7.34
CA ARG A 43 -6.33 -12.74 7.43
C ARG A 43 -6.07 -14.06 6.70
N VAL A 44 -5.58 -13.99 5.46
CA VAL A 44 -5.23 -15.19 4.67
C VAL A 44 -4.19 -16.05 5.40
N VAL A 45 -3.17 -15.43 6.00
CA VAL A 45 -2.15 -16.16 6.79
C VAL A 45 -2.76 -16.90 8.00
N ARG A 46 -3.86 -16.41 8.57
CA ARG A 46 -4.60 -17.09 9.66
C ARG A 46 -5.62 -18.12 9.16
N GLY A 47 -5.77 -18.31 7.84
CA GLY A 47 -6.76 -19.22 7.25
C GLY A 47 -8.17 -18.62 7.16
N GLU A 48 -8.34 -17.33 7.41
CA GLU A 48 -9.62 -16.62 7.32
C GLU A 48 -9.91 -16.23 5.85
N LEU A 49 -10.37 -17.20 5.06
CA LEU A 49 -10.52 -17.04 3.59
C LEU A 49 -11.91 -16.57 3.14
N ALA A 50 -12.87 -16.48 4.06
CA ALA A 50 -14.23 -16.05 3.75
C ALA A 50 -14.28 -14.54 3.43
N GLU A 51 -14.99 -14.18 2.38
CA GLU A 51 -15.28 -12.80 2.01
C GLU A 51 -16.49 -12.29 2.81
N ASP A 52 -16.22 -11.78 4.02
CA ASP A 52 -17.23 -11.30 4.95
C ASP A 52 -17.41 -9.78 4.92
N GLY A 53 -18.28 -9.26 5.79
CA GLY A 53 -18.57 -7.83 5.88
C GLY A 53 -17.36 -6.95 6.17
N GLU A 54 -16.32 -7.45 6.86
CA GLU A 54 -15.11 -6.67 7.08
C GLU A 54 -14.27 -6.58 5.79
N VAL A 55 -14.17 -7.66 5.01
CA VAL A 55 -13.51 -7.62 3.69
C VAL A 55 -14.23 -6.63 2.77
N GLN A 56 -15.56 -6.67 2.73
CA GLN A 56 -16.37 -5.74 1.94
C GLN A 56 -16.17 -4.29 2.38
N GLU A 57 -16.09 -4.03 3.69
CA GLU A 57 -15.85 -2.70 4.21
C GLU A 57 -14.44 -2.17 3.85
N LEU A 58 -13.41 -3.02 3.89
CA LEU A 58 -12.06 -2.64 3.46
C LEU A 58 -12.04 -2.25 1.97
N TRP A 59 -12.73 -3.02 1.12
CA TRP A 59 -12.87 -2.71 -0.30
C TRP A 59 -13.65 -1.40 -0.51
N ARG A 60 -14.82 -1.26 0.15
CA ARG A 60 -15.68 -0.09 0.04
C ARG A 60 -14.94 1.18 0.46
N ARG A 61 -14.19 1.13 1.56
CA ARG A 61 -13.35 2.25 2.03
C ARG A 61 -12.28 2.62 1.02
N SER A 62 -11.61 1.65 0.41
CA SER A 62 -10.64 1.94 -0.64
C SER A 62 -11.31 2.62 -1.82
N ARG A 63 -12.43 2.09 -2.32
CA ARG A 63 -13.10 2.57 -3.54
C ARG A 63 -13.81 3.92 -3.39
N THR A 64 -14.27 4.26 -2.19
CA THR A 64 -14.95 5.53 -1.90
C THR A 64 -14.03 6.62 -1.34
N SER A 65 -12.71 6.36 -1.28
CA SER A 65 -11.75 7.31 -0.74
C SER A 65 -11.39 8.45 -1.71
N ALA A 66 -10.97 9.58 -1.15
CA ALA A 66 -10.36 10.67 -1.93
C ALA A 66 -9.07 10.22 -2.64
N GLU A 67 -8.30 9.30 -2.03
CA GLU A 67 -7.12 8.69 -2.67
C GLU A 67 -7.50 7.89 -3.93
N TYR A 68 -8.67 7.24 -3.97
CA TYR A 68 -9.16 6.56 -5.17
C TYR A 68 -9.54 7.55 -6.28
N ALA A 69 -10.28 8.61 -5.93
CA ALA A 69 -10.63 9.65 -6.88
C ALA A 69 -9.40 10.30 -7.51
N GLU A 70 -8.38 10.63 -6.71
CA GLU A 70 -7.10 11.14 -7.19
C GLU A 70 -6.36 10.14 -8.08
N GLY A 71 -6.33 8.86 -7.71
CA GLY A 71 -5.72 7.82 -8.53
C GLY A 71 -6.36 7.71 -9.92
N VAL A 72 -7.69 7.80 -9.98
CA VAL A 72 -8.44 7.81 -11.26
C VAL A 72 -8.15 9.08 -12.05
N ALA A 73 -8.23 10.26 -11.42
CA ALA A 73 -7.97 11.53 -12.08
C ALA A 73 -6.54 11.59 -12.66
N ALA A 74 -5.54 11.28 -11.83
CA ALA A 74 -4.15 11.27 -12.26
C ALA A 74 -3.87 10.31 -13.42
N PHE A 75 -4.51 9.13 -13.41
CA PHE A 75 -4.41 8.17 -14.50
C PHE A 75 -5.00 8.73 -15.80
N LEU A 76 -6.20 9.30 -15.75
CA LEU A 76 -6.83 9.92 -16.92
C LEU A 76 -6.02 11.09 -17.47
N ASP A 77 -5.43 11.89 -16.59
CA ASP A 77 -4.58 13.04 -16.91
C ASP A 77 -3.14 12.65 -17.30
N LYS A 78 -2.77 11.35 -17.25
CA LYS A 78 -1.40 10.83 -17.48
C LYS A 78 -0.33 11.50 -16.61
N ARG A 79 -0.67 11.84 -15.37
CA ARG A 79 0.24 12.41 -14.36
C ARG A 79 0.46 11.43 -13.21
N LEU A 80 1.48 11.70 -12.41
CA LEU A 80 1.65 10.98 -11.15
C LEU A 80 0.57 11.43 -10.14
N PRO A 81 -0.02 10.51 -9.36
CA PRO A 81 -0.99 10.86 -8.33
C PRO A 81 -0.32 11.45 -7.08
N ASP A 82 -0.98 12.43 -6.45
CA ASP A 82 -0.61 13.00 -5.14
C ASP A 82 -1.54 12.45 -4.04
N PHE A 83 -1.32 11.19 -3.67
CA PHE A 83 -2.06 10.55 -2.59
C PHE A 83 -1.88 11.22 -1.21
N PRO A 84 -0.68 11.70 -0.81
CA PRO A 84 -0.52 12.42 0.46
C PRO A 84 -1.43 13.64 0.58
N SER A 85 -1.58 14.44 -0.48
CA SER A 85 -2.48 15.60 -0.47
C SER A 85 -3.95 15.17 -0.52
N ALA A 86 -4.30 14.22 -1.39
CA ALA A 86 -5.66 13.70 -1.50
C ALA A 86 -6.18 13.07 -0.19
N ARG A 87 -5.32 12.54 0.67
CA ARG A 87 -5.70 11.98 1.97
C ARG A 87 -6.03 13.04 3.03
N ARG A 88 -5.50 14.26 2.89
CA ARG A 88 -5.65 15.34 3.88
C ARG A 88 -6.86 16.24 3.60
N GLY A 89 -7.31 16.30 2.35
CA GLY A 89 -8.55 16.98 1.94
C GLY A 89 -9.76 16.10 2.18
#